data_AF-A0A951ZLA4-F1
#
_entry.id   AF-A0A951ZLA4-F1
#
_cell.length_a   1.000
_cell.length_b   1.000
_cell.length_c   1.000
_cell.angle_alpha   90.00
_cell.angle_beta   90.00
_cell.angle_gamma   90.00
#
_symmetry.space_group_name_H-M   'P 1'
#
loop_
_entity.id
_entity.type
_entity.pdbx_description
1 polymer ?
#
loop_
_entity_poly.entity_id
_entity_poly.type
_entity_poly.pdbx_seq_one_letter_code
_entity_poly.pdbx_strand_id
1 'polypeptide(L)'
;MILIYSPHITPRLNYTADVVFRRVLKIKSSVSITEDKDTFMQYDGPKINYSPQSMPNAVHIPSSGFLFQTGVKQLFPGICHGASGKALFPTDGSDDFSYDVFAAVFYMVTRYEEYLPFEADTHGRFQP
;
A
#
# COMPACT_ATOMS: atom_id res chain seq x y z
N MET A 1 -15.01 7.46 -11.49
CA MET A 1 -14.64 6.60 -10.34
C MET A 1 -13.26 6.05 -10.61
N ILE A 2 -12.41 5.88 -9.60
CA ILE A 2 -11.15 5.14 -9.74
C ILE A 2 -11.41 3.72 -9.25
N LEU A 3 -11.10 2.72 -10.06
CA LEU A 3 -11.24 1.31 -9.69
C LEU A 3 -9.86 0.72 -9.34
N ILE A 4 -9.73 0.19 -8.13
CA ILE A 4 -8.52 -0.51 -7.68
C ILE A 4 -8.81 -2.00 -7.68
N TYR A 5 -8.08 -2.80 -8.46
CA TYR A 5 -8.10 -4.25 -8.31
C TYR A 5 -7.10 -4.68 -7.25
N SER A 6 -7.50 -5.65 -6.43
CA SER A 6 -6.57 -6.37 -5.57
C SER A 6 -7.02 -7.81 -5.36
N PRO A 7 -6.11 -8.80 -5.23
CA PRO A 7 -6.50 -10.19 -4.99
C PRO A 7 -7.28 -10.37 -3.68
N HIS A 8 -7.06 -9.48 -2.70
CA HIS A 8 -7.73 -9.50 -1.41
C HIS A 8 -8.08 -8.09 -0.93
N ILE A 9 -9.34 -7.85 -0.57
CA ILE A 9 -9.79 -6.63 0.09
C ILE A 9 -9.62 -6.78 1.60
N THR A 10 -8.75 -5.97 2.18
CA THR A 10 -8.50 -5.96 3.63
C THR A 10 -8.83 -4.61 4.26
N PRO A 11 -9.04 -4.54 5.59
CA PRO A 11 -9.17 -3.27 6.30
C PRO A 11 -7.96 -2.35 6.09
N ARG A 12 -6.75 -2.92 5.99
CA ARG A 12 -5.52 -2.15 5.74
C ARG A 12 -5.54 -1.51 4.36
N LEU A 13 -5.92 -2.26 3.33
CA LEU A 13 -6.02 -1.75 1.98
C LEU A 13 -7.11 -0.67 1.87
N ASN A 14 -8.29 -0.90 2.43
CA ASN A 14 -9.37 0.09 2.46
C ASN A 14 -8.95 1.39 3.16
N TYR A 15 -8.32 1.29 4.33
CA TYR A 15 -7.81 2.44 5.06
C TYR A 15 -6.76 3.20 4.24
N THR A 16 -5.83 2.49 3.62
CA THR A 16 -4.76 3.08 2.82
C THR A 16 -5.30 3.82 1.60
N ALA A 17 -6.26 3.21 0.88
CA ALA A 17 -6.92 3.85 -0.25
C ALA A 17 -7.66 5.13 0.17
N ASP A 18 -8.37 5.13 1.30
CA ASP A 18 -9.00 6.35 1.86
C ASP A 18 -7.95 7.43 2.17
N VAL A 19 -6.85 7.06 2.86
CA VAL A 19 -5.77 8.01 3.18
C VAL A 19 -5.18 8.62 1.91
N VAL A 20 -4.76 7.80 0.95
CA VAL A 20 -4.10 8.26 -0.27
C VAL A 20 -5.04 9.14 -1.10
N PHE A 21 -6.18 8.62 -1.50
CA PHE A 21 -7.01 9.28 -2.50
C PHE A 21 -7.89 10.37 -1.90
N ARG A 22 -8.51 10.11 -0.75
CA ARG A 22 -9.46 11.05 -0.16
C ARG A 22 -8.78 12.10 0.72
N ARG A 23 -7.85 11.70 1.58
CA ARG A 23 -7.26 12.63 2.57
C ARG A 23 -6.09 13.43 2.02
N VAL A 24 -5.15 12.75 1.37
CA VAL A 24 -3.92 13.38 0.84
C VAL A 24 -4.17 14.02 -0.51
N LEU A 25 -4.62 13.24 -1.50
CA LEU A 25 -4.84 13.73 -2.87
C LEU A 25 -6.14 14.52 -3.04
N LYS A 26 -7.07 14.47 -2.06
CA LYS A 26 -8.36 15.18 -2.08
C LYS A 26 -9.18 14.92 -3.34
N ILE A 27 -9.10 13.70 -3.87
CA ILE A 27 -9.89 13.28 -5.02
C ILE A 27 -11.37 13.25 -4.63
N LYS A 28 -12.18 14.06 -5.32
CA LYS A 28 -13.64 14.15 -5.10
C LYS A 28 -14.41 12.98 -5.73
N SER A 29 -13.82 12.36 -6.75
CA SER A 29 -14.38 11.18 -7.41
C SER A 29 -14.38 9.98 -6.46
N SER A 30 -15.36 9.09 -6.58
CA SER A 30 -15.39 7.84 -5.81
C SER A 30 -14.18 6.96 -6.16
N VAL A 31 -13.65 6.28 -5.14
CA VAL A 31 -12.67 5.20 -5.27
C VAL A 31 -13.33 3.93 -4.78
N SER A 32 -13.20 2.85 -5.54
CA SER A 32 -13.74 1.55 -5.20
C SER A 32 -12.69 0.47 -5.41
N ILE A 33 -12.74 -0.56 -4.57
CA ILE A 33 -11.81 -1.70 -4.63
C ILE A 33 -12.60 -2.93 -5.04
N THR A 34 -12.06 -3.74 -5.95
CA THR A 34 -12.66 -4.99 -6.41
C THR A 34 -11.66 -6.14 -6.33
N GLU A 35 -12.16 -7.32 -5.97
CA GLU A 35 -11.43 -8.61 -6.11
C GLU A 35 -11.75 -9.29 -7.44
N ASP A 36 -12.79 -8.82 -8.14
CA ASP A 36 -13.19 -9.37 -9.45
C ASP A 36 -12.28 -8.80 -10.55
N LYS A 37 -11.42 -9.68 -11.06
CA LYS A 37 -10.49 -9.40 -12.16
C LYS A 37 -11.23 -9.11 -13.47
N ASP A 38 -12.33 -9.79 -13.77
CA ASP A 38 -13.06 -9.59 -15.03
C ASP A 38 -13.72 -8.21 -15.05
N THR A 39 -14.35 -7.82 -13.92
CA THR A 39 -14.85 -6.45 -13.72
C THR A 39 -13.74 -5.41 -13.91
N PHE A 40 -12.53 -5.66 -13.39
CA PHE A 40 -11.40 -4.75 -13.56
C PHE A 40 -10.90 -4.67 -15.02
N MET A 41 -10.79 -5.80 -15.71
CA MET A 41 -10.31 -5.86 -17.08
C MET A 41 -11.27 -5.13 -18.04
N GLN A 42 -12.58 -5.26 -17.81
CA GLN A 42 -13.64 -4.61 -18.61
C GLN A 42 -13.88 -3.14 -18.23
N TYR A 43 -13.24 -2.63 -17.18
CA TYR A 43 -13.43 -1.25 -16.76
C TYR A 43 -12.66 -0.27 -17.67
N ASP A 44 -13.38 0.66 -18.31
CA ASP A 44 -12.83 1.66 -19.24
C ASP A 44 -12.34 2.95 -18.55
N GLY A 45 -12.64 3.14 -17.27
CA GLY A 45 -12.23 4.32 -16.52
C GLY A 45 -10.82 4.21 -15.93
N PRO A 46 -10.36 5.25 -15.21
CA PRO A 46 -9.08 5.22 -14.50
C PRO A 46 -9.02 4.04 -13.53
N LYS A 47 -8.01 3.18 -13.69
CA LYS A 47 -7.87 1.97 -12.90
C LYS A 47 -6.45 1.68 -12.49
N ILE A 48 -6.33 1.10 -11.30
CA ILE A 48 -5.07 0.76 -10.65
C ILE A 48 -5.07 -0.73 -10.34
N ASN A 49 -4.05 -1.44 -10.79
CA ASN A 49 -3.82 -2.81 -10.41
C ASN A 49 -2.92 -2.83 -9.17
N TYR A 50 -3.43 -3.28 -8.02
CA TYR A 50 -2.65 -3.51 -6.81
C TYR A 50 -2.51 -5.01 -6.56
N SER A 51 -1.55 -5.63 -7.26
CA SER A 51 -1.28 -7.06 -7.20
C SER A 51 0.17 -7.40 -7.61
N PRO A 52 0.63 -8.65 -7.41
CA PRO A 52 1.97 -9.06 -7.85
C PRO A 52 2.16 -9.10 -9.37
N GLN A 53 1.09 -9.29 -10.15
CA GLN A 53 1.16 -9.48 -11.60
C GLN A 53 0.70 -8.21 -12.32
N SER A 54 1.45 -7.76 -13.34
CA SER A 54 1.04 -6.63 -14.18
C SER A 54 -0.20 -6.98 -15.02
N MET A 55 -1.01 -5.96 -15.32
CA MET A 55 -2.18 -6.06 -16.17
C MET A 55 -2.20 -4.86 -17.13
N PRO A 56 -2.57 -5.07 -18.41
CA PRO A 56 -2.52 -4.00 -19.40
C PRO A 56 -3.55 -2.90 -19.10
N ASN A 57 -3.27 -1.70 -19.61
CA ASN A 57 -4.16 -0.52 -19.53
C ASN A 57 -4.54 -0.12 -18.10
N ALA A 58 -3.62 -0.28 -17.15
CA ALA A 58 -3.79 0.12 -15.77
C ALA A 58 -2.46 0.62 -15.21
N VAL A 59 -2.53 1.56 -14.26
CA VAL A 59 -1.35 1.86 -13.43
C VAL A 59 -1.10 0.66 -12.53
N HIS A 60 0.12 0.11 -12.53
CA HIS A 60 0.47 -1.05 -11.73
C HIS A 60 1.22 -0.62 -10.47
N ILE A 61 0.61 -0.85 -9.31
CA ILE A 61 1.30 -0.78 -8.02
C ILE A 61 1.62 -2.22 -7.60
N PRO A 62 2.90 -2.63 -7.56
CA PRO A 62 3.26 -3.96 -7.13
C PRO A 62 2.93 -4.13 -5.64
N SER A 63 2.38 -5.29 -5.28
CA SER A 63 2.07 -5.60 -3.88
C SER A 63 3.18 -6.41 -3.23
N SER A 64 3.67 -5.92 -2.09
CA SER A 64 4.56 -6.63 -1.17
C SER A 64 3.84 -7.71 -0.34
N GLY A 65 2.51 -7.78 -0.45
CA GLY A 65 1.65 -8.65 0.36
C GLY A 65 1.42 -8.16 1.80
N PHE A 66 2.09 -7.09 2.25
CA PHE A 66 1.98 -6.58 3.62
C PHE A 66 0.56 -6.16 4.00
N LEU A 67 -0.18 -5.56 3.07
CA LEU A 67 -1.57 -5.15 3.30
C LEU A 67 -2.55 -6.32 3.42
N PHE A 68 -2.13 -7.53 3.02
CA PHE A 68 -2.96 -8.74 3.14
C PHE A 68 -2.77 -9.47 4.48
N GLN A 69 -1.80 -9.05 5.28
CA GLN A 69 -1.51 -9.71 6.56
C GLN A 69 -2.49 -9.30 7.67
N THR A 70 -2.73 -10.24 8.59
CA THR A 70 -3.51 -10.03 9.82
C THR A 70 -2.61 -9.93 11.05
N GLY A 71 -3.07 -9.18 12.05
CA GLY A 71 -2.34 -8.97 13.31
C GLY A 71 -1.10 -8.08 13.17
N VAL A 72 -0.47 -7.75 14.29
CA VAL A 72 0.80 -7.02 14.32
C VAL A 72 1.93 -8.02 14.44
N LYS A 73 2.90 -7.98 13.52
CA LYS A 73 4.06 -8.87 13.50
C LYS A 73 5.32 -8.04 13.30
N GLN A 74 6.43 -8.49 13.89
CA GLN A 74 7.71 -7.84 13.71
C GLN A 74 8.06 -7.83 12.22
N LEU A 75 8.26 -6.63 11.69
CA LEU A 75 8.54 -6.39 10.29
C LEU A 75 9.42 -5.15 10.16
N PHE A 76 10.57 -5.32 9.52
CA PHE A 76 11.43 -4.21 9.11
C PHE A 76 11.39 -4.16 7.58
N PRO A 77 10.64 -3.22 6.98
CA PRO A 77 10.58 -3.12 5.54
C PRO A 77 11.96 -2.78 4.97
N GLY A 78 12.32 -3.42 3.87
CA GLY A 78 13.51 -3.04 3.11
C GLY A 78 13.43 -1.59 2.65
N ILE A 79 14.59 -1.00 2.35
CA ILE A 79 14.71 0.38 1.86
C ILE A 79 15.17 0.34 0.40
N CYS A 80 14.51 1.10 -0.46
CA CYS A 80 14.94 1.33 -1.85
C CYS A 80 14.92 2.82 -2.21
N HIS A 81 15.25 3.13 -3.46
CA HIS A 81 15.14 4.47 -4.02
C HIS A 81 13.90 4.55 -4.91
N GLY A 82 12.92 5.36 -4.48
CA GLY A 82 11.81 5.81 -5.30
C GLY A 82 12.12 7.13 -6.00
N ALA A 83 11.16 7.63 -6.78
CA ALA A 83 11.33 8.86 -7.59
C ALA A 83 11.73 10.10 -6.77
N SER A 84 11.31 10.20 -5.50
CA SER A 84 11.52 11.36 -4.63
C SER A 84 12.50 11.10 -3.48
N GLY A 85 13.21 9.95 -3.46
CA GLY A 85 14.17 9.61 -2.41
C GLY A 85 14.01 8.20 -1.89
N LYS A 86 14.26 7.99 -0.60
CA LYS A 86 14.13 6.66 0.02
C LYS A 86 12.65 6.24 0.10
N ALA A 87 12.39 4.98 -0.21
CA ALA A 87 11.09 4.35 -0.09
C ALA A 87 11.19 3.04 0.69
N LEU A 88 10.07 2.60 1.27
CA LEU A 88 9.93 1.34 1.99
C LEU A 88 9.23 0.30 1.11
N PHE A 89 9.34 -0.97 1.49
CA PHE A 89 8.69 -2.10 0.80
C PHE A 89 9.13 -2.25 -0.66
N PRO A 90 10.44 -2.46 -0.92
CA PRO A 90 10.90 -2.81 -2.26
C PRO A 90 10.17 -4.04 -2.78
N THR A 91 9.93 -4.04 -4.08
CA THR A 91 9.36 -5.17 -4.81
C THR A 91 10.21 -5.41 -6.05
N ASP A 92 9.97 -6.49 -6.77
CA ASP A 92 10.57 -6.70 -8.10
C ASP A 92 10.13 -5.63 -9.12
N GLY A 93 9.16 -4.79 -8.74
CA GLY A 93 8.77 -3.60 -9.44
C GLY A 93 7.74 -3.85 -10.53
N SER A 94 7.36 -2.76 -11.16
CA SER A 94 6.54 -2.65 -12.35
C SER A 94 7.12 -1.51 -13.18
N ASP A 95 6.59 -1.30 -14.39
CA ASP A 95 6.99 -0.16 -15.21
C ASP A 95 6.65 1.19 -14.55
N ASP A 96 5.66 1.22 -13.64
CA ASP A 96 5.17 2.44 -12.99
C ASP A 96 5.80 2.69 -11.60
N PHE A 97 6.05 1.63 -10.83
CA PHE A 97 6.53 1.68 -9.45
C PHE A 97 7.53 0.57 -9.14
N SER A 98 8.64 0.92 -8.47
CA SER A 98 9.66 -0.05 -8.00
C SER A 98 9.41 -0.58 -6.57
N TYR A 99 8.34 -0.14 -5.91
CA TYR A 99 8.03 -0.48 -4.53
C TYR A 99 6.53 -0.41 -4.27
N ASP A 100 6.09 -1.04 -3.19
CA ASP A 100 4.70 -1.02 -2.76
C ASP A 100 4.38 0.27 -2.01
N VAL A 101 3.98 1.29 -2.77
CA VAL A 101 3.64 2.62 -2.21
C VAL A 101 2.45 2.54 -1.23
N PHE A 102 1.51 1.62 -1.42
CA PHE A 102 0.39 1.47 -0.49
C PHE A 102 0.84 0.87 0.84
N ALA A 103 1.69 -0.16 0.83
CA ALA A 103 2.31 -0.70 2.04
C ALA A 103 3.14 0.35 2.78
N ALA A 104 3.96 1.12 2.05
CA ALA A 104 4.75 2.20 2.63
C ALA A 104 3.87 3.26 3.31
N VAL A 105 2.79 3.71 2.67
CA VAL A 105 1.85 4.66 3.26
C VAL A 105 1.20 4.09 4.51
N PHE A 106 0.68 2.87 4.46
CA PHE A 106 0.03 2.24 5.62
C PHE A 106 0.99 2.17 6.81
N TYR A 107 2.20 1.66 6.58
CA TYR A 107 3.21 1.49 7.61
C TYR A 107 3.54 2.83 8.30
N MET A 108 3.82 3.87 7.51
CA MET A 108 4.23 5.18 8.02
C MET A 108 3.08 5.92 8.71
N VAL A 109 1.88 5.91 8.13
CA VAL A 109 0.73 6.65 8.68
C VAL A 109 0.20 6.00 9.96
N THR A 110 0.23 4.68 10.03
CA THR A 110 -0.18 3.96 11.25
C THR A 110 0.89 3.97 12.33
N ARG A 111 2.15 4.30 11.99
CA ARG A 111 3.32 4.10 12.85
C ARG A 111 3.41 2.64 13.29
N TYR A 112 3.32 1.74 12.31
CA TYR A 112 3.16 0.30 12.53
C TYR A 112 4.20 -0.28 13.50
N GLU A 113 5.43 0.23 13.44
CA GLU A 113 6.53 -0.14 14.33
C GLU A 113 6.23 0.06 15.82
N GLU A 114 5.39 1.03 16.19
CA GLU A 114 5.09 1.35 17.59
C GLU A 114 4.13 0.35 18.25
N TYR A 115 3.46 -0.50 17.48
CA TYR A 115 2.61 -1.56 18.00
C TYR A 115 3.39 -2.83 18.34
N LEU A 116 4.69 -2.88 18.03
CA LEU A 116 5.55 -3.98 18.42
C LEU A 116 5.95 -3.82 19.89
N PRO A 117 6.18 -4.94 20.62
CA PRO A 117 6.78 -4.87 21.94
C PRO A 117 8.10 -4.08 21.83
N PHE A 118 8.20 -3.00 22.59
CA PHE A 118 9.43 -2.22 22.69
C PHE A 118 9.94 -2.31 24.12
N GLU A 119 11.26 -2.48 24.26
CA GLU A 119 11.90 -2.27 25.55
C GLU A 119 12.19 -0.79 25.71
N ALA A 120 11.42 -0.16 26.59
CA ALA A 120 11.64 1.22 26.97
C ALA A 120 12.99 1.39 27.67
N ASP A 121 13.66 2.50 27.41
CA ASP A 121 14.70 2.97 28.32
C ASP A 121 14.09 3.42 29.67
N THR A 122 14.94 3.84 30.62
CA THR A 122 14.49 4.33 31.94
C THR A 122 13.53 5.52 31.90
N HIS A 123 13.38 6.17 30.75
CA HIS A 123 12.50 7.32 30.51
C HIS A 123 11.29 6.97 29.65
N GLY A 124 11.04 5.70 29.32
CA GLY A 124 9.90 5.30 28.49
C GLY A 124 10.12 5.48 26.98
N ARG A 125 11.35 5.75 26.52
CA ARG A 125 11.67 6.05 25.12
C ARG A 125 12.12 4.80 24.37
N PHE A 126 12.04 4.85 23.05
CA PHE A 126 12.74 3.92 22.17
C PHE A 126 14.26 4.07 22.37
N GLN A 127 14.99 2.96 22.45
CA GLN A 127 16.44 3.01 22.46
C GLN A 127 16.96 3.53 21.10
N PRO A 128 17.96 4.44 21.08
CA PRO A 128 18.54 5.00 19.86
C PRO A 128 19.18 3.96 18.94
#